data_AF-A0A6N8ZC19-F1
#
_entry.id   AF-A0A6N8ZC19-F1
#
_cell.length_a   1.000
_cell.length_b   1.000
_cell.length_c   1.000
_cell.angle_alpha   90.00
_cell.angle_beta   90.00
_cell.angle_gamma   90.00
#
_symmetry.space_group_name_H-M   'P 1'
#
loop_
_entity.id
_entity.type
_entity.pdbx_description
1 polymer ?
#
loop_
_entity_poly.entity_id
_entity_poly.type
_entity_poly.pdbx_seq_one_letter_code
_entity_poly.pdbx_strand_id
1 'polypeptide(L)' 'MPDQSEMSIDELQQLCDRADLGMSREEVEALKPVYDLYAAYARQCHEIEFGATEMIVEYHPDWPEE' A
#
# COMPACT_ATOMS: atom_id res chain seq x y z
N MET A 1 -16.51 7.97 1.97
CA MET A 1 -15.61 6.91 1.47
C MET A 1 -16.19 5.59 1.89
N PRO A 2 -16.29 4.57 1.03
CA PRO A 2 -16.88 3.30 1.44
C PRO A 2 -16.07 2.76 2.61
N ASP A 3 -16.78 2.29 3.62
CA ASP A 3 -16.28 1.51 4.73
C ASP A 3 -15.56 0.30 4.11
N GLN A 4 -14.23 0.41 3.91
CA GLN A 4 -13.43 -0.66 3.34
C GLN A 4 -13.34 -1.74 4.41
N SER A 5 -14.31 -2.63 4.34
CA SER A 5 -14.51 -3.76 5.22
C SER A 5 -13.20 -4.52 5.40
N GLU A 6 -12.92 -4.91 6.64
CA GLU A 6 -11.82 -5.81 6.96
C GLU A 6 -11.80 -6.96 5.95
N MET A 7 -10.67 -7.11 5.24
CA MET A 7 -10.54 -8.13 4.21
C MET A 7 -10.90 -9.50 4.80
N SER A 8 -11.72 -10.27 4.10
CA SER A 8 -12.07 -11.61 4.54
C SER A 8 -10.89 -12.57 4.42
N ILE A 9 -10.97 -13.71 5.10
CA ILE A 9 -9.93 -14.75 5.06
C ILE A 9 -9.82 -15.36 3.66
N ASP A 10 -10.94 -15.45 2.93
CA ASP A 10 -10.95 -15.96 1.55
C ASP A 10 -10.23 -15.01 0.60
N GLU A 11 -10.45 -13.70 0.76
CA GLU A 11 -9.73 -12.68 -0.01
C GLU A 11 -8.23 -12.66 0.33
N LEU A 12 -7.87 -12.85 1.60
CA LEU A 12 -6.48 -12.95 2.02
C LEU A 12 -5.81 -14.21 1.44
N GLN A 13 -6.51 -15.35 1.41
CA GLN A 13 -6.02 -16.58 0.78
C GLN A 13 -5.75 -16.33 -0.71
N GLN A 14 -6.68 -15.73 -1.43
CA GLN A 14 -6.49 -15.41 -2.85
C GLN A 14 -5.34 -14.41 -3.08
N LEU A 15 -5.04 -13.53 -2.12
CA LEU A 15 -3.89 -12.63 -2.18
C LEU A 15 -2.57 -13.41 -1.97
N CYS A 16 -2.54 -14.31 -0.99
CA CYS A 16 -1.40 -15.20 -0.74
C CYS A 16 -1.11 -16.11 -1.94
N ASP A 17 -2.15 -16.65 -2.59
CA ASP A 17 -2.01 -17.47 -3.80
C ASP A 17 -1.46 -16.66 -4.98
N ARG A 18 -1.90 -15.40 -5.16
CA ARG A 18 -1.35 -14.50 -6.20
C ARG A 18 0.11 -14.11 -5.94
N ALA A 19 0.49 -14.04 -4.68
CA ALA A 19 1.86 -13.79 -4.27
C ALA A 19 2.73 -15.06 -4.29
N ASP A 20 2.17 -16.20 -4.72
CA ASP A 20 2.83 -17.51 -4.80
C ASP A 20 3.43 -17.95 -3.45
N LEU A 21 2.76 -17.58 -2.35
CA LEU A 21 3.23 -17.90 -0.99
C LEU A 21 2.93 -19.35 -0.58
N GLY A 22 2.04 -20.05 -1.30
CA GLY A 22 1.75 -21.47 -1.10
C GLY A 22 1.25 -21.82 0.32
N MET A 23 0.60 -20.86 1.00
CA MET A 23 0.18 -21.01 2.39
C MET A 23 -1.11 -21.81 2.51
N SER A 24 -1.15 -22.69 3.52
CA SER A 24 -2.39 -23.37 3.93
C SER A 24 -3.36 -22.40 4.60
N ARG A 25 -4.64 -22.79 4.67
CA ARG A 25 -5.68 -21.95 5.28
C ARG A 25 -5.35 -21.58 6.73
N GLU A 26 -4.83 -22.52 7.52
CA GLU A 26 -4.46 -22.28 8.92
C GLU A 26 -3.34 -21.24 9.05
N GLU A 27 -2.38 -21.26 8.13
CA GLU A 27 -1.29 -20.27 8.08
C GLU A 27 -1.81 -18.89 7.67
N VAL A 28 -2.78 -18.82 6.75
CA VAL A 28 -3.45 -17.57 6.38
C VAL A 28 -4.29 -17.01 7.54
N GLU A 29 -4.97 -17.88 8.30
CA GLU A 29 -5.69 -17.49 9.52
C GLU A 29 -4.74 -16.94 10.58
N ALA A 30 -3.56 -17.54 10.74
CA ALA A 30 -2.52 -17.05 11.64
C ALA A 30 -1.89 -15.71 11.16
N LEU A 31 -1.81 -15.50 9.84
CA LEU A 31 -1.29 -14.26 9.24
C LEU A 31 -2.28 -13.09 9.36
N LYS A 32 -3.59 -13.37 9.37
CA LYS A 32 -4.66 -12.37 9.33
C LYS A 32 -4.50 -11.22 10.35
N PRO A 33 -4.23 -11.46 11.65
CA PRO A 33 -4.09 -10.38 12.64
C PRO A 33 -2.90 -9.46 12.33
N VAL A 34 -1.82 -10.02 11.78
CA VAL A 34 -0.63 -9.27 11.37
C VAL A 34 -0.96 -8.40 10.15
N TYR A 35 -1.65 -8.98 9.17
CA TYR A 35 -2.15 -8.23 8.02
C TYR A 35 -3.03 -7.06 8.44
N ASP A 36 -3.99 -7.30 9.34
CA ASP A 36 -4.92 -6.26 9.81
C ASP A 36 -4.19 -5.10 10.51
N LEU A 37 -3.16 -5.42 11.30
CA LEU A 37 -2.30 -4.42 11.93
C LEU A 37 -1.58 -3.55 10.87
N TYR A 38 -0.98 -4.18 9.87
CA TYR A 38 -0.32 -3.44 8.77
C TYR A 38 -1.30 -2.63 7.94
N ALA A 39 -2.49 -3.15 7.67
CA ALA A 39 -3.53 -2.43 6.96
C ALA A 39 -3.98 -1.19 7.73
N ALA A 40 -4.07 -1.26 9.07
CA ALA A 40 -4.36 -0.11 9.91
C ALA A 40 -3.24 0.95 9.85
N TYR A 41 -1.97 0.55 9.87
CA TYR A 41 -0.86 1.50 9.71
C TYR A 41 -0.82 2.14 8.32
N ALA A 42 -1.03 1.36 7.26
CA ALA A 42 -1.11 1.87 5.90
C ALA A 42 -2.24 2.91 5.77
N ARG A 43 -3.38 2.68 6.41
CA ARG A 43 -4.49 3.63 6.47
C ARG A 43 -4.07 4.95 7.11
N GLN A 44 -3.35 4.90 8.24
CA GLN A 44 -2.84 6.12 8.89
C GLN A 44 -1.91 6.91 7.95
N CYS A 45 -1.10 6.24 7.12
CA CYS A 45 -0.28 6.93 6.12
C CYS A 45 -1.11 7.64 5.04
N HIS A 46 -2.26 7.06 4.66
CA HIS A 46 -3.18 7.67 3.69
C HIS A 46 -4.05 8.79 4.28
N GLU A 47 -4.15 8.89 5.60
CA GLU A 47 -4.77 10.02 6.29
C GLU A 47 -3.87 11.26 6.32
N ILE A 48 -2.58 11.10 5.99
CA ILE A 48 -1.65 12.21 5.87
C ILE A 48 -1.95 12.96 4.56
N GLU A 49 -2.52 14.15 4.68
CA GLU A 49 -2.59 15.09 3.55
C GLU A 49 -1.18 15.57 3.19
N PHE A 50 -0.61 14.97 2.16
CA PHE A 50 0.50 15.58 1.45
C PHE A 50 -0.06 16.80 0.72
N GLY A 51 0.14 17.99 1.29
CA GLY A 51 -0.19 19.23 0.60
C GLY A 51 0.41 19.24 -0.81
N ALA A 52 -0.23 19.93 -1.76
CA ALA A 52 0.22 20.01 -3.14
C ALA A 52 1.60 20.68 -3.23
N THR A 53 2.64 19.88 -3.05
CA THR A 53 4.00 20.29 -3.36
C THR A 53 4.19 19.97 -4.84
N GLU A 54 3.87 20.94 -5.69
CA GLU A 54 4.26 20.90 -7.09
C GLU A 54 5.79 20.79 -7.15
N MET A 55 6.27 19.60 -7.48
CA MET A 55 7.70 19.36 -7.68
C MET A 55 8.05 19.82 -9.09
N ILE A 56 8.14 21.14 -9.28
CA ILE A 56 8.58 21.74 -10.55
C ILE A 56 10.09 21.53 -10.62
N VAL A 57 10.52 20.64 -11.52
CA VAL A 57 11.92 20.55 -11.92
C VAL A 57 12.14 21.66 -12.96
N GLU A 58 12.64 22.80 -12.52
CA GLU A 58 13.07 23.88 -13.42
C GLU A 58 14.40 23.48 -14.07
N TYR A 59 14.36 23.18 -15.37
CA TYR A 59 15.55 22.93 -16.17
C TYR A 59 16.14 24.27 -16.62
N HIS A 60 17.35 24.59 -16.16
CA HIS A 60 18.15 25.70 -16.67
C HIS A 60 19.21 25.14 -17.63
N PRO A 61 19.03 25.25 -18.96
CA PRO A 61 20.10 24.89 -19.88
C PRO A 61 21.25 25.89 -19.74
N ASP A 62 22.42 25.41 -19.33
CA ASP A 62 23.71 26.10 -19.45
C ASP A 62 24.06 26.19 -20.94
N TRP A 63 23.52 27.18 -21.64
CA TRP A 63 24.01 27.55 -22.97
C TRP A 63 25.22 28.48 -22.78
N PRO A 64 26.41 28.15 -23.33
CA PRO A 64 27.53 29.09 -23.31
C PRO A 64 27.14 30.33 -24.11
N GLU A 65 27.11 31.50 -23.45
CA GLU A 65 26.98 32.79 -24.12
C GLU A 65 28.20 33.00 -25.04
N GLU A 66 27.94 33.23 -26.33
CA GLU A 66 28.96 33.55 -27.35
C GLU A 66 29.65 34.90 -27.10
#